data_AF-A0A1Q6DH11-F1
#
_entry.id   AF-A0A1Q6DH11-F1
#
_cell.length_a   1.000
_cell.length_b   1.000
_cell.length_c   1.000
_cell.angle_alpha   90.00
_cell.angle_beta   90.00
_cell.angle_gamma   90.00
#
_symmetry.space_group_name_H-M   'P 1'
#
loop_
_entity.id
_entity.type
_entity.pdbx_description
1 polymer ?
#
loop_
_entity_poly.entity_id
_entity_poly.type
_entity_poly.pdbx_seq_one_letter_code
_entity_poly.pdbx_strand_id
1 'polypeptide(L)'
;MQAILARPDAPKKSTNLSINSELLRLAKENHINLSQTLEQRLAEMLREEQSRKWLEENHDAIEAYNSRIATAGAFSDGLRCF
;
A
#
# COMPACT_ATOMS: atom_id res chain seq x y z
N MET A 1 -0.68 14.86 -4.90
CA MET A 1 0.56 14.08 -4.71
C MET A 1 0.48 12.84 -5.60
N GLN A 2 1.37 12.69 -6.59
CA GLN A 2 1.40 11.47 -7.40
C GLN A 2 2.01 10.34 -6.56
N ALA A 3 1.27 9.25 -6.37
CA ALA A 3 1.81 8.02 -5.81
C ALA A 3 2.86 7.48 -6.78
N ILE A 4 4.13 7.61 -6.42
CA ILE A 4 5.24 7.00 -7.17
C ILE A 4 5.25 5.51 -6.78
N LEU A 5 4.31 4.75 -7.32
CA LEU A 5 4.46 3.30 -7.33
C LEU A 5 5.56 2.95 -8.32
N ALA A 6 6.37 1.94 -7.97
CA ALA A 6 7.39 1.42 -8.86
C ALA A 6 6.75 1.11 -10.23
N ARG A 7 7.28 1.74 -11.29
CA ARG A 7 6.74 1.51 -12.62
C ARG A 7 7.03 0.06 -13.03
N PRO A 8 6.07 -0.65 -13.64
CA PRO A 8 6.25 -2.06 -14.01
C PRO A 8 7.35 -2.28 -15.06
N ASP A 9 7.74 -1.23 -15.79
CA ASP A 9 8.82 -1.21 -16.79
C ASP A 9 10.18 -0.73 -16.25
N ALA A 10 10.27 -0.40 -14.94
CA ALA A 10 11.52 0.04 -14.36
C ALA A 10 12.58 -1.08 -14.41
N PRO A 11 13.81 -0.80 -14.87
CA PRO A 11 14.85 -1.81 -14.94
C PRO A 11 15.24 -2.31 -13.55
N LYS A 12 15.36 -3.64 -13.40
CA LYS A 12 15.81 -4.25 -12.15
C LYS A 12 17.25 -3.83 -11.86
N LYS A 13 17.49 -3.30 -10.67
CA LYS A 13 18.83 -2.98 -10.17
C LYS A 13 19.25 -4.04 -9.16
N SER A 14 20.44 -4.62 -9.35
CA SER A 14 21.02 -5.52 -8.35
C SER A 14 21.36 -4.74 -7.08
N THR A 15 20.95 -5.28 -5.93
CA THR A 15 21.21 -4.72 -4.60
C THR A 15 21.79 -5.83 -3.74
N ASN A 16 22.93 -5.56 -3.11
CA ASN A 16 23.50 -6.46 -2.11
C ASN A 16 22.78 -6.26 -0.78
N LEU A 17 22.28 -7.35 -0.20
CA LEU A 17 21.56 -7.35 1.07
C LEU A 17 22.02 -8.52 1.94
N SER A 18 22.12 -8.28 3.24
CA SER A 18 22.45 -9.31 4.22
C SER A 18 21.15 -9.85 4.82
N ILE A 19 20.96 -11.16 4.75
CA ILE A 19 19.80 -11.87 5.32
C ILE A 19 20.26 -13.05 6.17
N ASN A 20 19.39 -13.47 7.09
CA ASN A 20 19.64 -14.63 7.93
C ASN A 20 19.90 -15.88 7.05
N SER A 21 21.00 -16.57 7.32
CA SER A 21 21.46 -17.73 6.53
C SER A 21 20.50 -18.92 6.60
N GLU A 22 19.88 -19.17 7.75
CA GLU A 22 18.89 -20.24 7.91
C GLU A 22 17.61 -19.92 7.14
N LEU A 23 17.17 -18.67 7.17
CA LEU A 23 16.01 -18.24 6.38
C LEU A 23 16.26 -18.42 4.88
N LEU A 24 17.46 -18.07 4.41
CA LEU A 24 17.86 -18.26 3.01
C LEU A 24 17.90 -19.74 2.64
N ARG A 25 18.42 -20.60 3.53
CA ARG A 25 18.46 -22.05 3.33
C ARG A 25 17.04 -22.61 3.20
N LEU A 26 16.16 -22.29 4.15
CA LEU A 26 14.76 -22.73 4.13
C LEU A 26 14.01 -22.22 2.89
N ALA A 27 14.23 -20.97 2.48
CA ALA A 27 13.64 -20.42 1.27
C ALA A 27 14.05 -21.20 0.01
N LYS A 28 15.34 -21.56 -0.10
CA LYS A 28 15.84 -22.38 -1.21
C LYS A 28 15.27 -23.79 -1.20
N GLU A 29 15.20 -24.43 -0.04
CA GLU A 29 14.63 -25.78 0.13
C GLU A 29 13.15 -25.84 -0.25
N ASN A 30 12.42 -24.75 -0.02
CA ASN A 30 10.99 -24.63 -0.37
C ASN A 30 10.77 -23.99 -1.75
N HIS A 31 11.81 -23.85 -2.58
CA HIS A 31 11.75 -23.25 -3.92
C HIS A 31 11.13 -21.84 -3.97
N ILE A 32 11.29 -21.06 -2.90
CA ILE A 32 10.77 -19.70 -2.82
C ILE A 32 11.64 -18.78 -3.69
N ASN A 33 11.01 -18.06 -4.61
CA ASN A 33 11.69 -17.03 -5.39
C ASN A 33 11.93 -15.79 -4.51
N LEU A 34 13.11 -15.71 -3.92
CA LEU A 34 13.49 -14.63 -3.01
C LEU A 34 13.35 -13.25 -3.64
N SER A 35 13.79 -13.10 -4.90
CA SER A 35 13.74 -11.82 -5.61
C SER A 35 12.31 -11.29 -5.79
N GLN A 36 11.42 -12.15 -6.27
CA GLN A 36 10.01 -11.82 -6.47
C GLN A 36 9.32 -11.54 -5.13
N THR A 37 9.61 -12.36 -4.12
CA THR A 37 9.02 -12.22 -2.78
C THR A 37 9.44 -10.88 -2.16
N LEU A 38 10.73 -10.55 -2.20
CA LEU A 38 11.25 -9.28 -1.68
C LEU A 38 10.59 -8.09 -2.39
N GLU A 39 10.50 -8.14 -3.72
CA GLU A 39 9.91 -7.08 -4.55
C GLU A 39 8.43 -6.85 -4.20
N GLN A 40 7.65 -7.93 -4.09
CA GLN A 40 6.23 -7.86 -3.71
C GLN A 40 6.04 -7.29 -2.30
N ARG A 41 6.79 -7.81 -1.32
CA ARG A 41 6.69 -7.35 0.08
C ARG A 41 7.12 -5.90 0.23
N LEU A 42 8.16 -5.47 -0.49
CA LEU A 42 8.59 -4.08 -0.48
C LEU A 42 7.53 -3.16 -1.09
N ALA A 43 6.90 -3.57 -2.20
CA ALA A 43 5.82 -2.81 -2.82
C ALA A 43 4.56 -2.73 -1.92
N GLU A 44 4.25 -3.77 -1.15
CA GLU A 44 3.20 -3.75 -0.13
C GLU A 44 3.52 -2.75 0.98
N MET A 45 4.70 -2.84 1.60
CA MET A 45 5.12 -1.93 2.66
C MET A 45 5.12 -0.47 2.20
N LEU A 46 5.60 -0.20 0.98
CA LEU A 46 5.55 1.16 0.41
C LEU A 46 4.11 1.64 0.23
N ARG A 47 3.21 0.81 -0.29
CA ARG A 47 1.80 1.18 -0.41
C ARG A 47 1.17 1.52 0.93
N GLU A 48 1.40 0.69 1.95
CA GLU A 48 0.89 0.93 3.31
C GLU A 48 1.41 2.25 3.89
N GLU A 49 2.71 2.52 3.74
CA GLU A 49 3.33 3.77 4.16
C GLU A 49 2.72 4.99 3.46
N GLN A 50 2.49 4.92 2.14
CA GLN A 50 1.84 6.00 1.40
C GLN A 50 0.39 6.18 1.83
N SER A 51 -0.36 5.10 2.00
CA SER A 51 -1.75 5.17 2.48
C SER A 51 -1.83 5.82 3.85
N ARG A 52 -0.90 5.50 4.77
CA ARG A 52 -0.83 6.14 6.08
C ARG A 52 -0.56 7.63 5.97
N LYS A 53 0.44 8.03 5.17
CA LYS A 53 0.75 9.46 4.95
C LYS A 53 -0.43 10.21 4.34
N TRP A 54 -1.10 9.62 3.35
CA TRP A 54 -2.26 10.22 2.73
C TRP A 54 -3.40 10.42 3.73
N LEU A 55 -3.68 9.42 4.57
CA LEU A 55 -4.70 9.54 5.63
C LEU A 55 -4.37 10.67 6.61
N GLU A 56 -3.10 10.80 7.01
CA GLU A 56 -2.64 11.86 7.89
C GLU A 56 -2.79 13.25 7.23
N GLU A 57 -2.34 13.39 5.98
CA GLU A 57 -2.44 14.63 5.21
C GLU A 57 -3.88 15.06 4.92
N ASN A 58 -4.81 14.10 4.78
CA ASN A 58 -6.20 14.36 4.41
C ASN A 58 -7.15 14.25 5.60
N HIS A 59 -6.63 14.08 6.82
CA HIS A 59 -7.42 13.90 8.04
C HIS A 59 -8.52 14.95 8.17
N ASP A 60 -8.16 16.23 8.12
CA ASP A 60 -9.10 17.34 8.32
C ASP A 60 -10.14 17.44 7.19
N ALA A 61 -9.75 17.13 5.96
CA ALA A 61 -10.66 17.11 4.82
C ALA A 61 -11.68 15.97 4.93
N ILE A 62 -11.22 14.78 5.37
CA ILE A 62 -12.07 13.62 5.63
C ILE A 62 -13.03 13.93 6.78
N GLU A 63 -12.55 14.52 7.88
CA GLU A 63 -13.37 14.88 9.03
C GLU A 63 -14.43 15.92 8.66
N ALA A 64 -14.05 16.98 7.94
CA ALA A 64 -14.99 17.99 7.47
C ALA A 64 -16.06 17.40 6.56
N TYR A 65 -15.69 16.50 5.65
CA TYR A 65 -16.63 15.79 4.80
C TYR A 65 -17.57 14.89 5.61
N ASN A 66 -17.05 14.10 6.54
CA ASN A 66 -17.83 13.21 7.39
C ASN A 66 -18.83 13.99 8.24
N SER A 67 -18.42 15.12 8.83
CA SER A 67 -19.28 16.01 9.61
C SER A 67 -20.41 16.60 8.76
N ARG A 68 -20.10 17.03 7.52
CA ARG A 68 -21.10 17.50 6.55
C ARG A 68 -22.11 16.40 6.25
N ILE A 69 -21.67 15.18 5.95
CA ILE A 69 -22.57 14.06 5.63
C ILE A 69 -23.43 13.68 6.83
N ALA A 70 -22.87 13.67 8.05
CA ALA A 70 -23.63 13.41 9.27
C ALA A 70 -24.76 14.43 9.50
N THR A 71 -24.54 15.69 9.09
CA THR A 71 -25.51 16.78 9.29
C THR A 71 -26.51 16.89 8.14
N ALA A 72 -26.06 16.80 6.89
CA ALA A 72 -26.84 17.11 5.70
C ALA A 72 -27.27 15.87 4.90
N GLY A 73 -26.85 14.67 5.32
CA GLY A 73 -27.03 13.44 4.56
C GLY A 73 -26.11 13.34 3.35
N ALA A 74 -26.02 12.14 2.79
CA ALA A 74 -25.43 11.91 1.50
C ALA A 74 -26.42 12.24 0.38
N PHE A 75 -25.89 12.61 -0.79
CA PHE A 75 -26.70 12.97 -1.96
C PHE A 75 -27.70 11.86 -2.35
N SER A 76 -27.34 10.58 -2.15
CA SER A 76 -28.17 9.44 -2.51
C SER A 76 -29.12 8.97 -1.40
N ASP A 77 -29.16 9.63 -0.24
CA ASP A 77 -30.00 9.19 0.89
C ASP A 77 -31.50 9.21 0.54
N GLY A 78 -31.94 10.13 -0.32
CA GLY A 78 -33.32 10.17 -0.83
C GLY A 78 -33.62 9.22 -2.00
N LEU A 79 -32.62 8.50 -2.52
CA LEU A 79 -32.74 7.66 -3.72
C LEU A 79 -32.59 6.16 -3.44
N ARG A 80 -32.27 5.76 -2.19
CA ARG A 80 -32.21 4.33 -1.82
C ARG A 80 -33.61 3.75 -1.63
N CYS A 81 -34.01 2.87 -2.54
CA CYS A 81 -35.11 1.91 -2.34
C CYS A 81 -34.49 0.50 -2.35
N PHE A 82 -34.73 -0.31 -1.31
CA PHE A 82 -34.32 -1.72 -1.23
C PHE A 82 -35.53 -2.63 -1.41
#